data_AF-A0A1H5HK29-F1
#
_entry.id   AF-A0A1H5HK29-F1
#
_cell.length_a   1.000
_cell.length_b   1.000
_cell.length_c   1.000
_cell.angle_alpha   90.00
_cell.angle_beta   90.00
_cell.angle_gamma   90.00
#
_symmetry.space_group_name_H-M   'P 1'
#
loop_
_entity.id
_entity.type
_entity.pdbx_description
1 polymer ?
#
loop_
_entity_poly.entity_id
_entity_poly.type
_entity_poly.pdbx_seq_one_letter_code
_entity_poly.pdbx_strand_id
1 'polypeptide(L)'
;MKTKLFTKLFTLLVVCVSFTGCMTDEEVEDTLNGQWEEVYPQSFRTTLIFSSDKKMTRIDENENVEVYDFRIDGDEIFLSLEGSEDETALSFDKLDPGRFNIGYLYPSIPESDPDKFMTFEKLPQP
;
A
#
# COMPACT_ATOMS: atom_id res chain seq x y z
N MET A 1 -51.47 11.82 20.51
CA MET A 1 -50.44 10.77 20.69
C MET A 1 -49.96 10.30 19.31
N LYS A 2 -48.86 10.86 18.79
CA LYS A 2 -48.26 10.54 17.47
C LYS A 2 -46.76 10.22 17.60
N THR A 3 -46.36 9.54 18.67
CA THR A 3 -44.95 9.34 19.04
C THR A 3 -44.39 7.97 18.70
N LYS A 4 -45.12 7.10 17.99
CA LYS A 4 -44.67 5.73 17.70
C LYS A 4 -44.10 5.51 16.28
N LEU A 5 -44.29 6.46 15.36
CA LEU A 5 -43.83 6.29 13.97
C LEU A 5 -42.37 6.74 13.77
N PHE A 6 -41.92 7.73 14.54
CA PHE A 6 -40.59 8.34 14.38
C PHE A 6 -39.44 7.42 14.82
N THR A 7 -39.68 6.55 15.80
CA THR A 7 -38.64 5.68 16.37
C THR A 7 -38.21 4.56 15.42
N LYS A 8 -39.11 4.04 14.58
CA LYS A 8 -38.79 2.96 13.63
C LYS A 8 -37.94 3.43 12.45
N LEU A 9 -38.05 4.70 12.06
CA LEU A 9 -37.29 5.27 10.95
C LEU A 9 -35.83 5.52 11.34
N PHE A 10 -35.58 5.86 12.61
CA PHE A 10 -34.23 6.11 13.12
C PHE A 10 -33.41 4.83 13.27
N THR A 11 -34.04 3.71 13.65
CA THR A 11 -33.34 2.41 13.77
C THR A 11 -32.93 1.84 12.40
N LEU A 12 -33.68 2.12 11.33
CA LEU A 12 -33.32 1.69 9.98
C LEU A 12 -32.15 2.51 9.40
N LEU A 13 -32.04 3.80 9.75
CA LEU A 13 -30.96 4.68 9.28
C LEU A 13 -29.59 4.32 9.89
N VAL A 14 -29.57 3.84 11.14
CA VAL A 14 -28.33 3.48 11.84
C VAL A 14 -27.70 2.18 11.33
N VAL A 15 -28.49 1.25 10.77
CA VAL A 15 -27.97 -0.03 10.23
C VAL A 15 -27.35 0.12 8.84
N CYS A 16 -27.69 1.18 8.09
CA CYS A 16 -27.11 1.41 6.76
C CYS A 16 -25.70 2.03 6.77
N VAL A 17 -25.24 2.56 7.92
CA VAL A 17 -23.95 3.29 8.00
C VAL A 17 -22.77 2.38 8.40
N SER A 18 -23.02 1.12 8.74
CA SER A 18 -21.98 0.16 9.17
C SER A 18 -21.33 -0.63 8.04
N PHE A 19 -21.60 -0.29 6.77
CA PHE A 19 -20.86 -0.82 5.61
C PHE A 19 -19.66 0.08 5.25
N THR A 20 -18.88 0.52 6.25
CA THR A 20 -17.51 0.94 5.98
C THR A 20 -16.75 -0.32 5.57
N GLY A 21 -16.74 -0.59 4.27
CA GLY A 21 -16.06 -1.74 3.69
C GLY A 21 -14.60 -1.72 4.08
N CYS A 22 -14.20 -2.69 4.90
CA CYS A 22 -12.80 -3.02 5.11
C CYS A 22 -12.37 -3.73 3.82
N MET A 23 -11.46 -3.12 3.06
CA MET A 23 -10.83 -3.84 1.94
C MET A 23 -10.04 -5.00 2.53
N THR A 24 -10.11 -6.15 1.87
CA THR A 24 -9.25 -7.29 2.18
C THR A 24 -7.83 -7.04 1.65
N ASP A 25 -6.84 -7.72 2.22
CA ASP A 25 -5.45 -7.60 1.77
C ASP A 25 -5.29 -8.00 0.29
N GLU A 26 -6.04 -9.01 -0.17
CA GLU A 26 -6.07 -9.43 -1.59
C GLU A 26 -6.58 -8.30 -2.50
N GLU A 27 -7.64 -7.59 -2.11
CA GLU A 27 -8.13 -6.44 -2.86
C GLU A 27 -7.12 -5.28 -2.85
N VAL A 28 -6.33 -5.13 -1.78
CA VAL A 28 -5.24 -4.16 -1.72
C VAL A 28 -4.12 -4.53 -2.70
N GLU A 29 -3.66 -5.78 -2.68
CA GLU A 29 -2.66 -6.32 -3.61
C GLU A 29 -3.05 -6.08 -5.07
N ASP A 30 -4.31 -6.35 -5.43
CA ASP A 30 -4.81 -6.16 -6.78
C ASP A 30 -4.74 -4.71 -7.26
N THR A 31 -4.94 -3.74 -6.36
CA THR A 31 -4.83 -2.32 -6.70
C THR A 31 -3.40 -1.84 -6.92
N LEU A 32 -2.41 -2.56 -6.37
CA LEU A 32 -0.99 -2.22 -6.52
C LEU A 32 -0.48 -2.50 -7.92
N ASN A 33 -1.12 -3.37 -8.70
CA ASN A 33 -0.70 -3.70 -10.06
C ASN A 33 -0.37 -2.46 -10.91
N GLY A 34 0.86 -2.39 -11.44
CA GLY A 34 1.37 -1.28 -12.24
C GLY A 34 2.70 -0.72 -11.76
N GLN A 35 3.10 0.39 -12.37
CA GLN A 35 4.35 1.08 -12.08
C GLN A 35 4.09 2.27 -11.15
N TRP A 36 5.01 2.46 -10.20
CA TRP A 36 4.96 3.46 -9.16
C TRP A 36 6.31 4.14 -9.04
N GLU A 37 6.30 5.44 -8.81
CA GLU A 37 7.49 6.26 -8.74
C GLU A 37 7.60 6.93 -7.39
N GLU A 38 8.80 6.92 -6.81
CA GLU A 38 9.08 7.67 -5.59
C GLU A 38 8.84 9.15 -5.84
N VAL A 39 8.02 9.79 -5.00
CA VAL A 39 7.80 11.24 -5.00
C VAL A 39 8.38 11.91 -3.76
N TYR A 40 8.60 11.15 -2.69
CA TYR A 40 9.19 11.61 -1.43
C TYR A 40 9.98 10.47 -0.75
N PRO A 41 11.12 10.72 -0.08
CA PRO A 41 11.76 12.02 0.14
C PRO A 41 12.54 12.56 -1.07
N GLN A 42 12.91 11.71 -2.03
CA GLN A 42 13.64 12.12 -3.22
C GLN A 42 12.94 11.57 -4.46
N SER A 43 12.32 12.46 -5.24
CA SER A 43 11.59 12.03 -6.42
C SER A 43 12.49 11.32 -7.44
N PHE A 44 11.94 10.35 -8.16
CA PHE A 44 12.60 9.64 -9.28
C PHE A 44 13.78 8.72 -8.92
N ARG A 45 14.11 8.56 -7.63
CA ARG A 45 15.22 7.69 -7.22
C ARG A 45 14.86 6.20 -7.28
N THR A 46 13.58 5.88 -7.03
CA THR A 46 13.12 4.49 -6.96
C THR A 46 11.87 4.32 -7.81
N THR A 47 11.85 3.28 -8.64
CA THR A 47 10.65 2.81 -9.32
C THR A 47 10.27 1.43 -8.78
N LEU A 48 8.99 1.25 -8.48
CA LEU A 48 8.42 -0.04 -8.10
C LEU A 48 7.44 -0.50 -9.16
N ILE A 49 7.53 -1.77 -9.56
CA ILE A 49 6.61 -2.38 -10.52
C ILE A 49 6.00 -3.59 -9.85
N PHE A 50 4.70 -3.52 -9.58
CA PHE A 50 3.93 -4.64 -9.04
C PHE A 50 3.20 -5.35 -10.18
N SER A 51 3.28 -6.68 -10.18
CA SER A 51 2.60 -7.54 -11.15
C SER A 51 1.63 -8.51 -10.47
N SER A 52 0.67 -8.99 -11.24
CA SER A 52 -0.45 -9.81 -10.77
C SER A 52 -0.05 -11.20 -10.25
N ASP A 53 1.20 -11.60 -10.46
CA ASP A 53 1.81 -12.83 -9.96
C ASP A 53 2.48 -12.65 -8.58
N LYS A 54 2.12 -11.58 -7.86
CA LYS A 54 2.65 -11.24 -6.53
C LYS A 54 4.15 -10.97 -6.54
N LYS A 55 4.66 -10.43 -7.64
CA LYS A 55 6.03 -9.94 -7.76
C LYS A 55 6.08 -8.42 -7.68
N MET A 56 7.12 -7.93 -7.01
CA MET A 56 7.50 -6.52 -7.01
C MET A 56 8.93 -6.40 -7.54
N THR A 57 9.10 -5.66 -8.62
CA THR A 57 10.42 -5.26 -9.13
C THR A 57 10.77 -3.88 -8.58
N ARG A 58 11.93 -3.77 -7.94
CA ARG A 58 12.53 -2.49 -7.55
C ARG A 58 13.62 -2.11 -8.54
N ILE A 59 13.60 -0.86 -9.00
CA ILE A 59 14.66 -0.27 -9.82
C ILE A 59 15.15 0.99 -9.10
N ASP A 60 16.44 1.04 -8.78
CA ASP A 60 17.06 2.21 -8.15
C ASP A 60 17.63 3.23 -9.16
N GLU A 61 18.16 4.35 -8.67
CA GLU A 61 18.74 5.43 -9.49
C GLU A 61 19.94 5.00 -10.33
N ASN A 62 20.56 3.86 -10.00
CA ASN A 62 21.70 3.29 -10.72
C ASN A 62 21.26 2.16 -11.68
N GLU A 63 19.95 2.03 -11.92
CA GLU A 63 19.34 0.97 -12.73
C GLU A 63 19.57 -0.44 -12.17
N ASN A 64 19.90 -0.59 -10.88
CA ASN A 64 19.96 -1.90 -10.25
C ASN A 64 18.54 -2.44 -10.09
N VAL A 65 18.36 -3.69 -10.51
CA VAL A 65 17.06 -4.36 -10.50
C VAL A 65 17.06 -5.48 -9.48
N GLU A 66 16.07 -5.47 -8.60
CA GLU A 66 15.81 -6.55 -7.66
C GLU A 66 14.35 -6.96 -7.74
N VAL A 67 14.10 -8.26 -7.65
CA VAL A 67 12.77 -8.86 -7.74
C VAL A 67 12.45 -9.55 -6.43
N TYR A 68 11.26 -9.26 -5.92
CA TYR A 68 10.76 -9.78 -4.67
C TYR A 68 9.41 -10.44 -4.89
N ASP A 69 9.17 -11.54 -4.17
CA ASP A 69 7.83 -11.95 -3.81
C ASP A 69 7.28 -10.97 -2.76
N PHE A 70 6.02 -10.55 -2.91
CA PHE A 70 5.38 -9.70 -1.92
C PHE A 70 4.03 -10.25 -1.43
N ARG A 71 3.67 -9.89 -0.20
CA ARG A 71 2.33 -10.08 0.36
C ARG A 71 1.97 -8.92 1.30
N ILE A 72 0.69 -8.61 1.39
CA ILE A 72 0.15 -7.64 2.35
C ILE A 72 -0.54 -8.40 3.50
N ASP A 73 -0.32 -7.96 4.72
CA ASP A 73 -1.03 -8.44 5.92
C ASP A 73 -1.23 -7.25 6.86
N GLY A 74 -2.43 -6.66 6.80
CA GLY A 74 -2.75 -5.43 7.52
C GLY A 74 -1.92 -4.23 7.03
N ASP A 75 -1.19 -3.59 7.96
CA ASP A 75 -0.41 -2.37 7.73
C ASP A 75 1.06 -2.67 7.37
N GLU A 76 1.34 -3.90 6.91
CA GLU A 76 2.68 -4.36 6.58
C GLU A 76 2.73 -4.96 5.16
N ILE A 77 3.80 -4.64 4.44
CA ILE A 77 4.20 -5.34 3.23
C ILE A 77 5.42 -6.20 3.54
N PHE A 78 5.30 -7.47 3.21
CA PHE A 78 6.37 -8.44 3.38
C PHE A 78 7.04 -8.66 2.05
N LEU A 79 8.37 -8.57 2.02
CA LEU A 79 9.18 -8.77 0.83
C LEU A 79 10.15 -9.93 1.05
N SER A 80 10.14 -10.89 0.13
CA SER A 80 11.14 -11.97 0.07
C SER A 80 11.90 -11.86 -1.24
N LEU A 81 13.24 -11.76 -1.17
CA LEU A 81 14.06 -11.76 -2.39
C LEU A 81 13.83 -13.07 -3.14
N GLU A 82 13.70 -13.02 -4.46
CA GLU A 82 13.41 -14.22 -5.25
C GLU A 82 14.43 -15.35 -4.97
N GLY A 83 13.93 -16.50 -4.50
CA GLY A 83 14.75 -17.65 -4.13
C GLY A 83 15.34 -17.62 -2.72
N SER A 84 15.05 -16.59 -1.92
CA SER A 84 15.34 -16.51 -0.49
C SER A 84 14.18 -17.06 0.35
N GLU A 85 14.50 -17.61 1.52
CA GLU A 85 13.51 -17.92 2.58
C GLU A 85 13.39 -16.76 3.59
N ASP A 86 14.31 -15.80 3.55
CA ASP A 86 14.29 -14.64 4.43
C ASP A 86 13.30 -13.59 3.92
N GLU A 87 12.36 -13.22 4.79
CA GLU A 87 11.34 -12.22 4.54
C GLU A 87 11.62 -10.96 5.38
N THR A 88 11.40 -9.79 4.79
CA THR A 88 11.49 -8.50 5.49
C THR A 88 10.11 -7.87 5.56
N ALA A 89 9.65 -7.56 6.77
CA ALA A 89 8.42 -6.81 7.01
C ALA A 89 8.70 -5.31 6.97
N LEU A 90 7.95 -4.57 6.16
CA LEU A 90 8.02 -3.12 6.03
C LEU A 90 6.65 -2.53 6.34
N SER A 91 6.63 -1.38 7.04
CA SER A 91 5.37 -0.66 7.27
C SER A 91 4.80 -0.19 5.93
N PHE A 92 3.50 -0.37 5.74
CA PHE A 92 2.79 -0.06 4.52
C PHE A 92 1.49 0.67 4.85
N ASP A 93 1.30 1.85 4.24
CA ASP A 93 0.10 2.65 4.43
C ASP A 93 -0.44 3.10 3.07
N LYS A 94 -1.62 2.59 2.73
CA LYS A 94 -2.31 2.91 1.49
C LYS A 94 -3.17 4.15 1.69
N LEU A 95 -2.68 5.28 1.19
CA LEU A 95 -3.34 6.57 1.32
C LEU A 95 -4.55 6.69 0.37
N ASP A 96 -4.35 6.35 -0.91
CA ASP A 96 -5.38 6.41 -1.95
C ASP A 96 -5.06 5.45 -3.12
N PRO A 97 -5.98 5.22 -4.09
CA PRO A 97 -5.74 4.28 -5.20
C PRO A 97 -4.53 4.58 -6.09
N GLY A 98 -4.00 5.81 -6.05
CA GLY A 98 -2.84 6.24 -6.81
C GLY A 98 -1.63 6.55 -5.93
N ARG A 99 -1.70 6.34 -4.60
CA ARG A 99 -0.64 6.74 -3.68
C ARG A 99 -0.54 5.86 -2.44
N PHE A 100 0.69 5.50 -2.08
CA PHE A 100 0.97 4.78 -0.82
C PHE A 100 2.30 5.22 -0.21
N ASN A 101 2.48 4.83 1.05
CA ASN A 101 3.72 4.96 1.80
C ASN A 101 4.29 3.57 2.11
N ILE A 102 5.60 3.41 1.99
CA ILE A 102 6.34 2.22 2.43
C ILE A 102 7.54 2.65 3.28
N GLY A 103 7.70 2.03 4.44
CA GLY A 103 8.79 2.33 5.35
C GLY A 103 10.06 1.54 5.02
N TYR A 104 11.24 2.13 5.30
CA TYR A 104 12.51 1.39 5.40
C TYR A 104 12.95 0.55 4.18
N LEU A 105 12.59 0.94 2.96
CA LEU A 105 12.97 0.20 1.74
C LEU A 105 14.50 0.17 1.50
N TYR A 106 15.27 1.07 2.12
CA TYR A 106 16.74 1.10 2.07
C TYR A 106 17.35 1.10 3.48
N PRO A 107 18.11 0.06 3.87
CA PRO A 107 18.83 0.07 5.15
C PRO A 107 19.99 1.09 5.20
N SER A 108 20.49 1.54 4.04
CA SER A 108 21.73 2.31 3.88
C SER A 108 21.54 3.82 3.77
N ILE A 109 20.30 4.31 3.64
CA ILE A 109 20.03 5.74 3.59
C ILE A 109 19.94 6.23 5.05
N PRO A 110 20.69 7.27 5.46
CA PRO A 110 20.59 7.82 6.79
C PRO A 110 19.24 8.53 6.93
N GLU A 111 18.25 7.76 7.36
CA GLU A 111 16.92 8.22 7.72
C GLU A 111 17.01 9.12 8.97
N SER A 112 17.35 10.39 8.77
CA SER A 112 17.48 11.39 9.84
C SER A 112 16.15 11.88 10.40
N ASP A 113 15.02 11.33 9.95
CA ASP A 113 13.67 11.70 10.38
C ASP A 113 12.95 10.47 10.96
N PRO A 114 12.27 10.56 12.12
CA PRO A 114 11.48 9.46 12.69
C PRO A 114 10.23 9.06 11.88
N ASP A 115 9.85 9.82 10.85
CA ASP A 115 8.70 9.58 9.96
C ASP A 115 9.10 8.85 8.66
N LYS A 116 9.81 7.73 8.79
CA LYS A 116 10.63 7.01 7.77
C LYS A 116 9.86 6.35 6.63
N PHE A 117 8.99 7.09 5.97
CA PHE A 117 8.19 6.62 4.84
C PHE A 117 8.72 7.19 3.54
N MET A 118 8.77 6.32 2.54
CA MET A 118 8.89 6.69 1.15
C MET A 118 7.49 6.71 0.55
N THR A 119 7.15 7.79 -0.14
CA THR A 119 5.85 7.93 -0.78
C THR A 119 5.97 7.67 -2.26
N PHE A 120 5.04 6.87 -2.79
CA PHE A 120 4.99 6.48 -4.18
C PHE A 120 3.68 6.91 -4.83
N GLU A 121 3.76 7.33 -6.08
CA GLU A 121 2.59 7.65 -6.91
C GLU A 121 2.52 6.74 -8.14
N LYS A 122 1.30 6.33 -8.51
CA LYS A 122 1.05 5.42 -9.62
C LYS A 122 1.23 6.15 -10.95
N LEU A 123 2.05 5.60 -11.84
CA LEU A 123 2.21 6.13 -13.18
C LEU A 123 1.00 5.79 -14.06
N PRO A 124 0.60 6.69 -14.98
CA PRO A 124 -0.42 6.40 -15.96
C PRO A 124 0.01 5.20 -16.81
N GLN A 125 -0.82 4.17 -16.90
CA GLN A 125 -0.60 3.11 -17.88
C GLN A 125 -0.97 3.61 -19.28
N PRO A 126 -0.15 3.34 -20.30
CA PRO A 126 -0.43 3.70 -21.70
C PRO A 126 -1.64 2.96 -22.29
#